data_AF-A0A452ZMR6-F1
#
_entry.id   AF-A0A452ZMR6-F1
#
_cell.length_a   1.000
_cell.length_b   1.000
_cell.length_c   1.000
_cell.angle_alpha   90.00
_cell.angle_beta   90.00
_cell.angle_gamma   90.00
#
_symmetry.space_group_name_H-M   'P 1'
#
loop_
_entity.id
_entity.type
_entity.pdbx_description
1 polymer ?
#
loop_
_entity_poly.entity_id
_entity_poly.type
_entity_poly.pdbx_seq_one_letter_code
_entity_poly.pdbx_strand_id
1 'polypeptide(L)'
;VTGQGGYFIIQSSQMASFTSKECKVYVESSSSAVCSLADQPAAGKGLPLKFESFVKQGDGLQALYSVGNFMFRPSDPNKCY
;
A
#
# COMPACT_ATOMS: atom_id res chain seq x y z
N VAL A 1 8.76 0.92 -2.25
CA VAL A 1 8.80 2.06 -3.20
C VAL A 1 7.65 1.89 -4.18
N THR A 2 6.94 2.96 -4.52
CA THR A 2 5.87 2.92 -5.53
C THR A 2 6.45 2.97 -6.93
N GLY A 3 5.84 2.24 -7.86
CA GLY A 3 6.12 2.26 -9.29
C GLY A 3 5.30 3.32 -10.02
N GLN A 4 5.21 3.17 -11.35
CA GLN A 4 4.48 4.08 -12.21
C GLN A 4 3.02 4.24 -11.74
N GLY A 5 2.51 5.47 -11.74
CA GLY A 5 1.13 5.76 -11.32
C GLY A 5 0.85 5.60 -9.82
N GLY A 6 1.87 5.38 -8.98
CA GLY A 6 1.70 5.20 -7.54
C GLY A 6 1.35 3.77 -7.12
N TYR A 7 1.29 2.82 -8.06
CA TYR A 7 1.06 1.41 -7.76
C TYR A 7 2.27 0.77 -7.10
N PHE A 8 2.05 -0.23 -6.24
CA PHE A 8 3.12 -1.01 -5.64
C PHE A 8 2.71 -2.48 -5.53
N ILE A 9 3.71 -3.35 -5.53
CA ILE A 9 3.52 -4.80 -5.41
C ILE A 9 4.13 -5.24 -4.09
N ILE A 10 3.38 -5.99 -3.30
CA ILE A 10 3.86 -6.64 -2.09
C ILE A 10 4.08 -8.11 -2.44
N GLN A 11 5.34 -8.53 -2.46
CA GLN A 11 5.72 -9.93 -2.67
C GLN A 11 6.16 -10.53 -1.34
N SER A 12 5.63 -11.71 -1.02
CA SER A 12 6.04 -12.51 0.14
C SER A 12 6.49 -13.89 -0.34
N SER A 13 7.57 -14.41 0.24
CA SER A 13 8.04 -15.78 0.06
C SER A 13 7.34 -16.77 1.00
N GLN A 14 6.62 -16.28 2.01
CA GLN A 14 5.86 -17.10 2.93
C GLN A 14 4.42 -17.23 2.45
N MET A 15 3.96 -18.47 2.21
CA MET A 15 2.58 -18.85 1.92
C MET A 15 1.70 -18.85 3.18
N ALA A 16 1.94 -17.94 4.12
CA ALA A 16 1.04 -17.80 5.24
C ALA A 16 -0.25 -17.17 4.70
N SER A 17 -1.39 -17.80 4.95
CA SER A 17 -2.68 -17.12 4.82
C SER A 17 -2.73 -16.04 5.90
N PHE A 18 -2.05 -14.92 5.69
CA PHE A 18 -2.19 -13.74 6.52
C PHE A 18 -3.66 -13.40 6.49
N THR A 19 -4.35 -13.70 7.59
CA THR A 19 -5.74 -13.28 7.69
C THR A 19 -5.66 -11.76 7.70
N SER A 20 -6.48 -11.12 6.87
CA SER A 20 -6.30 -9.73 6.42
C SER A 20 -6.19 -8.69 7.54
N LYS A 21 -6.46 -9.07 8.79
CA LYS A 21 -6.42 -8.24 9.98
C LYS A 21 -5.08 -8.21 10.70
N GLU A 22 -4.21 -9.21 10.49
CA GLU A 22 -2.95 -9.34 11.22
C GLU A 22 -1.84 -8.47 10.62
N CYS A 23 -1.85 -8.30 9.29
CA CYS A 23 -0.84 -7.52 8.59
C CYS A 23 -1.44 -6.21 8.06
N LYS A 24 -0.76 -5.10 8.36
CA LYS A 24 -1.12 -3.76 7.87
C LYS A 24 0.06 -3.17 7.11
N VAL A 25 -0.25 -2.52 5.99
CA VAL A 25 0.72 -1.70 5.25
C VAL A 25 0.68 -0.30 5.83
N TYR A 26 1.86 0.26 6.06
CA TYR A 26 2.04 1.65 6.46
C TYR A 26 2.83 2.36 5.37
N VAL A 27 2.49 3.61 5.10
CA VAL A 27 3.30 4.47 4.23
C VAL A 27 3.91 5.54 5.11
N GLU A 28 5.24 5.59 5.11
CA GLU A 28 6.01 6.48 5.98
C GLU A 28 6.09 7.91 5.45
N SER A 29 6.24 8.06 4.14
CA SER A 29 6.48 9.36 3.51
C SER A 29 6.07 9.39 2.04
N SER A 30 5.90 10.61 1.55
CA SER A 30 5.74 10.91 0.12
C SER A 30 7.06 11.42 -0.44
N SER A 31 7.38 11.01 -1.67
CA SER A 31 8.51 11.57 -2.42
C SER A 31 8.22 12.97 -2.98
N SER A 32 6.96 13.40 -2.98
CA SER A 32 6.56 14.75 -3.38
C SER A 32 6.72 15.71 -2.22
N ALA A 33 7.58 16.72 -2.38
CA ALA A 33 7.69 17.82 -1.43
C ALA A 33 6.39 18.62 -1.31
N VAL A 34 5.61 18.67 -2.39
CA VAL A 34 4.34 19.42 -2.47
C VAL A 34 3.23 18.68 -1.73
N CYS A 35 3.11 17.36 -1.92
CA CYS A 35 2.11 16.52 -1.27
C CYS A 35 2.78 15.61 -0.24
N SER A 36 3.21 16.20 0.88
CA SER A 36 4.01 15.51 1.91
C SER A 36 3.21 15.04 3.13
N LEU A 37 1.98 15.53 3.31
CA LEU A 37 1.17 15.19 4.48
C LEU A 37 0.27 13.99 4.19
N ALA A 38 0.26 12.99 5.08
CA ALA A 38 -0.68 11.89 5.00
C ALA A 38 -2.13 12.41 5.15
N ASP A 39 -2.97 12.04 4.20
CA ASP A 39 -4.40 12.37 4.21
C ASP A 39 -5.22 11.14 4.57
N GLN A 40 -5.11 10.09 3.76
CA GLN A 40 -5.84 8.83 3.97
C GLN A 40 -4.92 7.62 3.80
N PRO A 41 -4.89 6.69 4.76
CA PRO A 41 -5.36 6.87 6.13
C PRO A 41 -4.52 7.95 6.86
N ALA A 42 -5.01 8.41 8.01
CA ALA A 42 -4.28 9.40 8.83
C ALA A 42 -2.86 8.91 9.18
N ALA A 43 -1.94 9.85 9.44
CA ALA A 43 -0.56 9.54 9.79
C ALA A 43 -0.45 8.47 10.91
N GLY A 44 0.43 7.49 10.71
CA GLY A 44 0.61 6.37 11.64
C GLY A 44 -0.51 5.33 11.62
N LYS A 45 -1.51 5.47 10.76
CA LYS A 45 -2.52 4.43 10.52
C LYS A 45 -2.13 3.61 9.29
N GLY A 46 -2.16 2.30 9.45
CA GLY A 46 -1.95 1.36 8.36
C GLY A 46 -3.26 0.81 7.82
N LEU A 47 -3.25 0.38 6.56
CA LEU A 47 -4.36 -0.31 5.93
C LEU A 47 -4.15 -1.82 5.96
N PRO A 48 -5.20 -2.63 6.22
CA PRO A 48 -5.09 -4.08 6.22
C PRO A 48 -4.70 -4.62 4.84
N LEU A 49 -3.81 -5.61 4.82
CA LEU A 49 -3.53 -6.41 3.63
C LEU A 49 -4.75 -7.28 3.34
N LYS A 50 -5.32 -7.18 2.14
CA LYS A 50 -6.46 -8.00 1.73
C LYS A 50 -5.97 -9.10 0.81
N PHE A 51 -6.17 -10.35 1.21
CA PHE A 51 -5.95 -11.47 0.30
C PHE A 51 -6.96 -11.40 -0.85
N GLU A 52 -6.46 -11.50 -2.09
CA GLU A 52 -7.29 -11.52 -3.28
C GLU A 52 -7.43 -12.95 -3.81
N SER A 53 -6.31 -13.61 -4.09
CA SER A 53 -6.30 -14.98 -4.64
C SER A 53 -4.91 -15.59 -4.58
N PHE A 54 -4.81 -16.90 -4.83
CA PHE A 54 -3.54 -17.54 -5.18
C PHE A 54 -3.34 -17.43 -6.69
N VAL A 55 -2.16 -16.96 -7.11
CA VAL A 55 -1.76 -16.86 -8.52
C VAL A 55 -0.62 -17.83 -8.80
N LYS A 56 -0.62 -18.43 -9.98
CA LYS A 56 0.48 -19.31 -10.41
C LYS A 56 1.65 -18.46 -10.88
N GLN A 57 2.83 -18.67 -10.30
CA GLN A 57 4.06 -17.98 -10.69
C GLN A 57 5.17 -19.03 -10.84
N GLY A 58 5.60 -19.26 -12.08
CA GLY A 58 6.50 -20.38 -12.42
C GLY A 58 5.88 -21.72 -12.04
N ASP A 59 6.65 -22.54 -11.31
CA ASP A 59 6.25 -23.87 -10.84
C ASP A 59 5.52 -23.84 -9.49
N GLY A 60 5.25 -22.66 -8.92
CA GLY A 60 4.63 -22.49 -7.60
C GLY A 60 3.35 -21.64 -7.60
N LEU A 61 2.71 -21.59 -6.43
CA LEU A 61 1.61 -20.66 -6.12
C LEU A 61 2.12 -19.54 -5.21
N GLN A 62 1.77 -18.30 -5.55
CA GLN A 62 2.00 -17.12 -4.72
C GLN A 62 0.66 -16.54 -4.28
N ALA A 63 0.56 -16.08 -3.04
CA ALA A 63 -0.60 -15.34 -2.58
C ALA A 63 -0.54 -13.89 -3.08
N LEU A 64 -1.59 -13.46 -3.77
CA LEU A 64 -1.78 -12.08 -4.22
C LEU A 64 -2.56 -11.32 -3.16
N TYR A 65 -2.03 -10.17 -2.76
CA TYR A 65 -2.67 -9.26 -1.83
C TYR A 65 -2.89 -7.89 -2.46
N SER A 66 -3.98 -7.25 -2.07
CA SER A 66 -4.23 -5.84 -2.31
C SER A 66 -4.20 -5.06 -1.00
N VAL A 67 -4.16 -3.75 -1.12
CA VAL A 67 -4.38 -2.82 -0.02
C VAL A 67 -5.13 -1.61 -0.56
N GLY A 68 -5.87 -0.93 0.31
CA GLY A 68 -6.54 0.31 -0.07
C GLY A 68 -5.56 1.43 -0.43
N ASN A 69 -6.12 2.56 -0.88
CA ASN A 69 -5.33 3.69 -1.34
C ASN A 69 -4.70 4.47 -0.18
N PHE A 70 -3.45 4.88 -0.40
CA PHE A 70 -2.77 5.87 0.42
C PHE A 70 -2.74 7.20 -0.32
N MET A 71 -3.26 8.25 0.30
CA MET A 71 -3.33 9.59 -0.27
C MET A 71 -2.50 10.54 0.56
N PHE A 72 -1.75 11.38 -0.14
CA PHE A 72 -1.04 12.51 0.44
C PHE A 72 -1.63 13.80 -0.08
N ARG A 73 -1.65 14.81 0.78
CA ARG A 73 -2.15 16.14 0.48
C ARG A 73 -1.07 17.19 0.71
N PRO A 74 -1.21 18.36 0.08
CA PRO A 74 -0.37 19.50 0.41
C PRO A 74 -0.62 20.02 1.83
N SER A 75 0.39 20.70 2.37
CA SER A 75 0.27 21.44 3.63
C SER A 75 -0.72 22.59 3.53
N ASP A 76 -0.72 23.27 2.39
CA ASP A 76 -1.72 24.27 2.02
C ASP A 76 -2.81 23.63 1.14
N PRO A 77 -4.05 23.49 1.64
CA PRO A 77 -5.14 22.84 0.90
C PRO A 77 -5.55 23.60 -0.38
N ASN A 78 -5.15 24.86 -0.54
CA ASN A 78 -5.43 25.64 -1.75
C ASN A 78 -4.40 25.42 -2.86
N LYS A 79 -3.34 24.63 -2.60
CA LYS A 79 -2.32 24.25 -3.59
C LYS A 79 -2.58 22.85 -4.16
N CYS A 80 -3.83 22.58 -4.52
CA CYS A 80 -4.16 21.43 -5.37
C CYS A 80 -3.66 21.75 -6.79
N TYR A 81 -2.51 21.19 -7.16
CA TYR A 81 -1.96 21.29 -8.51
C TYR A 81 -2.57 20.23 -9.43
#